data_AF-A0A7J3V075-F1
#
_entry.id   AF-A0A7J3V075-F1
#
_cell.length_a   1.000
_cell.length_b   1.000
_cell.length_c   1.000
_cell.angle_alpha   90.00
_cell.angle_beta   90.00
_cell.angle_gamma   90.00
#
_symmetry.space_group_name_H-M   'P 1'
#
loop_
_entity.id
_entity.type
_entity.pdbx_description
1 polymer ?
#
loop_
_entity_poly.entity_id
_entity_poly.type
_entity_poly.pdbx_seq_one_letter_code
_entity_poly.pdbx_strand_id
1 'polypeptide(L)'
;MKKSIIMPLVFVIVAAAIVGSSAYLYFQYYATPRCEACGMLITPEMDRNIVMIDVDTGQRVWTCCPGCMLRSVAAHPNVNITALDSWYGTSAPSIQIIIRNGSVVSVTPDTARILLGAKVVQSCANNRIAINQTSIDLLLANGWNPNNPLAVFKNPLPNGTPVVTVAGALPGLMQIGISYVPPSMTFIGGIALVGILVLVFGLVAWKKLSAPVKVAAQKN
;
A
#
# COMPACT_ATOMS: atom_id res chain seq x y z
N MET A 1 42.95 -15.52 -15.44
CA MET A 1 42.74 -14.14 -14.93
C MET A 1 43.60 -13.92 -13.69
N LYS A 2 44.42 -12.86 -13.64
CA LYS A 2 45.25 -12.55 -12.46
C LYS A 2 44.36 -12.37 -11.23
N LYS A 3 44.70 -13.03 -10.12
CA LYS A 3 44.05 -12.92 -8.79
C LYS A 3 43.79 -11.45 -8.35
N SER A 4 44.55 -10.49 -8.88
CA SER A 4 44.42 -9.06 -8.58
C SER A 4 43.16 -8.37 -9.11
N ILE A 5 42.45 -8.96 -10.09
CA ILE A 5 41.23 -8.36 -10.69
C ILE A 5 39.96 -8.95 -10.09
N ILE A 6 40.01 -10.20 -9.63
CA ILE A 6 38.83 -10.93 -9.13
C ILE A 6 38.25 -10.27 -7.88
N MET A 7 39.10 -9.87 -6.93
CA MET A 7 38.63 -9.29 -5.67
C MET A 7 37.98 -7.90 -5.84
N PRO A 8 38.57 -6.94 -6.58
CA PRO A 8 37.89 -5.68 -6.89
C PRO A 8 36.55 -5.88 -7.60
N LEU A 9 36.48 -6.84 -8.54
CA LEU A 9 35.24 -7.17 -9.25
C LEU A 9 34.15 -7.66 -8.28
N VAL A 10 34.50 -8.52 -7.33
CA VAL A 10 33.58 -9.00 -6.29
C VAL A 10 33.07 -7.85 -5.43
N PHE A 11 33.93 -6.92 -5.00
CA PHE A 11 33.50 -5.73 -4.25
C PHE A 11 32.53 -4.85 -5.04
N VAL A 12 32.79 -4.64 -6.34
CA VAL A 12 31.89 -3.86 -7.21
C VAL A 12 30.53 -4.54 -7.34
N ILE A 13 30.49 -5.86 -7.53
CA ILE A 13 29.24 -6.62 -7.66
C ILE A 13 28.43 -6.55 -6.36
N VAL A 14 29.08 -6.76 -5.21
CA VAL A 14 28.40 -6.70 -3.90
C VAL A 14 27.90 -5.27 -3.61
N ALA A 15 28.68 -4.24 -3.94
CA ALA A 15 28.27 -2.85 -3.83
C ALA A 15 27.03 -2.56 -4.70
N ALA A 16 27.03 -2.98 -5.96
CA ALA A 16 25.90 -2.82 -6.86
C ALA A 16 24.65 -3.54 -6.32
N ALA A 17 24.80 -4.75 -5.76
CA ALA A 17 23.70 -5.49 -5.16
C ALA A 17 23.11 -4.80 -3.92
N ILE A 18 23.94 -4.25 -3.03
CA ILE A 18 23.49 -3.55 -1.82
C ILE A 18 22.79 -2.24 -2.18
N VAL A 19 23.38 -1.43 -3.06
CA VAL A 19 22.77 -0.16 -3.50
C VAL A 19 21.49 -0.43 -4.28
N GLY A 20 21.52 -1.38 -5.21
CA GLY A 20 20.37 -1.77 -6.02
C GLY A 20 19.21 -2.30 -5.17
N SER A 21 19.47 -3.19 -4.21
CA SER A 21 18.43 -3.71 -3.30
C SER A 21 17.89 -2.63 -2.36
N SER A 22 18.74 -1.75 -1.81
CA SER A 22 18.30 -0.66 -0.95
C SER A 22 17.43 0.35 -1.70
N ALA A 23 17.83 0.72 -2.92
CA ALA A 23 17.04 1.58 -3.80
C ALA A 23 15.71 0.92 -4.20
N TYR A 24 15.72 -0.38 -4.51
CA TYR A 24 14.52 -1.14 -4.82
C TYR A 24 13.55 -1.19 -3.63
N LEU A 25 14.05 -1.49 -2.43
CA LEU A 25 13.23 -1.50 -1.22
C LEU A 25 12.67 -0.11 -0.92
N TYR A 26 13.49 0.94 -1.01
CA TYR A 26 13.03 2.32 -0.86
C TYR A 26 11.89 2.64 -1.84
N PHE A 27 12.07 2.30 -3.12
CA PHE A 27 11.04 2.51 -4.15
C PHE A 27 9.74 1.75 -3.83
N GLN A 28 9.85 0.49 -3.42
CA GLN A 28 8.70 -0.36 -3.07
C GLN A 28 7.91 0.12 -1.85
N TYR A 29 8.56 0.78 -0.88
CA TYR A 29 7.91 1.22 0.35
C TYR A 29 7.46 2.68 0.35
N TYR A 30 8.14 3.57 -0.40
CA TYR A 30 7.88 5.01 -0.34
C TYR A 30 7.51 5.66 -1.66
N ALA A 31 7.88 5.07 -2.81
CA ALA A 31 7.55 5.65 -4.11
C ALA A 31 6.22 5.13 -4.69
N THR A 32 5.66 4.06 -4.13
CA THR A 32 4.39 3.48 -4.58
C THR A 32 3.30 3.70 -3.53
N PRO A 33 2.14 4.27 -3.90
CA PRO A 33 1.06 4.46 -2.95
C PRO A 33 0.53 3.12 -2.46
N ARG A 34 0.32 3.01 -1.14
CA ARG A 34 -0.20 1.81 -0.49
C ARG A 34 -1.42 2.16 0.32
N CYS A 35 -2.36 1.22 0.39
CA CYS A 35 -3.48 1.30 1.29
C CYS A 35 -2.98 1.34 2.73
N GLU A 36 -3.24 2.43 3.45
CA GLU A 36 -2.77 2.57 4.83
C GLU A 36 -3.43 1.56 5.78
N ALA A 37 -4.65 1.13 5.47
CA ALA A 37 -5.34 0.14 6.29
C ALA A 37 -4.76 -1.28 6.17
N CYS A 38 -4.25 -1.71 5.01
CA CYS A 38 -3.85 -3.11 4.79
C CYS A 38 -2.52 -3.33 4.04
N GLY A 39 -1.86 -2.28 3.56
CA GLY A 39 -0.56 -2.35 2.89
C GLY A 39 -0.60 -2.74 1.42
N MET A 40 -1.78 -2.99 0.87
CA MET A 40 -1.98 -3.33 -0.54
C MET A 40 -1.52 -2.17 -1.43
N LEU A 41 -0.80 -2.47 -2.51
CA LEU A 41 -0.43 -1.48 -3.53
C LEU A 41 -1.68 -0.91 -4.19
N ILE A 42 -1.72 0.41 -4.33
CA ILE A 42 -2.81 1.11 -5.03
C ILE A 42 -2.50 1.10 -6.52
N THR A 43 -3.38 0.46 -7.30
CA THR A 43 -3.32 0.53 -8.76
C THR A 43 -3.98 1.82 -9.27
N PRO A 44 -3.71 2.25 -10.51
CA PRO A 44 -4.38 3.42 -11.10
C PRO A 44 -5.91 3.31 -11.15
N GLU A 45 -6.46 2.10 -11.21
CA GLU A 45 -7.90 1.86 -11.13
C GLU A 45 -8.39 2.09 -9.69
N MET A 46 -7.68 1.59 -8.68
CA MET A 46 -8.02 1.80 -7.27
C MET A 46 -8.02 3.27 -6.89
N ASP A 47 -6.99 4.01 -7.31
CA ASP A 47 -6.86 5.45 -7.06
C ASP A 47 -8.07 6.23 -7.58
N ARG A 48 -8.55 5.86 -8.77
CA ARG A 48 -9.73 6.48 -9.39
C ARG A 48 -11.05 6.10 -8.73
N ASN A 49 -11.13 4.94 -8.08
CA ASN A 49 -12.37 4.47 -7.45
C ASN A 49 -12.64 5.13 -6.10
N ILE A 50 -11.59 5.42 -5.32
CA ILE A 50 -11.76 5.97 -3.97
C ILE A 50 -10.77 7.10 -3.78
N VAL A 51 -11.32 8.28 -3.54
CA VAL A 51 -10.59 9.50 -3.26
C VAL A 51 -10.88 9.96 -1.84
N MET A 52 -9.94 9.76 -0.92
CA MET A 52 -10.08 10.17 0.49
C MET A 52 -9.06 11.23 0.84
N ILE A 53 -9.53 12.36 1.38
CA ILE A 53 -8.72 13.48 1.81
C ILE A 53 -8.94 13.69 3.31
N ASP A 54 -7.87 13.69 4.08
CA ASP A 54 -7.87 14.14 5.47
C ASP A 54 -8.02 15.67 5.49
N VAL A 55 -9.06 16.15 6.15
CA VAL A 55 -9.43 17.56 6.19
C VAL A 55 -8.49 18.35 7.09
N ASP A 56 -7.93 17.72 8.13
CA ASP A 56 -7.06 18.39 9.09
C ASP A 56 -5.69 18.67 8.48
N THR A 57 -5.18 17.74 7.67
CA THR A 57 -3.85 17.84 7.04
C THR A 57 -3.89 18.26 5.58
N GLY A 58 -5.05 18.19 4.93
CA GLY A 58 -5.19 18.35 3.47
C GLY A 58 -4.55 17.22 2.66
N GLN A 59 -4.09 16.15 3.31
CA GLN A 59 -3.35 15.08 2.66
C GLN A 59 -4.25 13.99 2.08
N ARG A 60 -3.75 13.38 1.02
CA ARG A 60 -4.35 12.20 0.40
C ARG A 60 -4.17 10.97 1.28
N VAL A 61 -5.28 10.34 1.67
CA VAL A 61 -5.29 9.03 2.35
C VAL A 61 -5.57 7.94 1.32
N TRP A 62 -4.64 7.01 1.19
CA TRP A 62 -4.67 5.97 0.17
C TRP A 62 -5.41 4.72 0.68
N THR A 63 -6.46 4.30 -0.03
CA THR A 63 -7.30 3.15 0.39
C THR A 63 -7.65 2.27 -0.81
N CYS A 64 -7.55 0.95 -0.67
CA CYS A 64 -7.74 0.02 -1.80
C CYS A 64 -9.18 -0.44 -2.00
N CYS A 65 -10.03 -0.37 -0.97
CA CYS A 65 -11.41 -0.84 -1.04
C CYS A 65 -12.31 -0.08 -0.06
N PRO A 66 -13.65 -0.17 -0.22
CA PRO A 66 -14.60 0.53 0.65
C PRO A 66 -14.50 0.14 2.13
N GLY A 67 -14.07 -1.10 2.42
CA GLY A 67 -13.82 -1.51 3.81
C GLY A 67 -12.61 -0.81 4.41
N CYS A 68 -11.48 -0.78 3.68
CA CYS A 68 -10.26 -0.10 4.11
C CYS A 68 -10.44 1.42 4.23
N MET A 69 -11.24 2.02 3.36
CA MET A 69 -11.66 3.42 3.44
C MET A 69 -12.25 3.79 4.81
N LEU A 70 -13.15 2.96 5.35
CA LEU A 70 -13.73 3.20 6.67
C LEU A 70 -12.82 2.81 7.83
N ARG A 71 -11.92 1.83 7.64
CA ARG A 71 -10.87 1.49 8.61
C ARG A 71 -9.90 2.65 8.84
N SER A 72 -9.53 3.37 7.76
CA SER A 72 -8.61 4.52 7.82
C SER A 72 -9.15 5.68 8.67
N VAL A 73 -10.45 5.74 8.95
CA VAL A 73 -11.04 6.76 9.84
C VAL A 73 -10.48 6.67 11.26
N ALA A 74 -9.96 5.51 11.68
CA ALA A 74 -9.32 5.35 12.99
C ALA A 74 -8.08 6.24 13.16
N ALA A 75 -7.36 6.52 12.06
CA ALA A 75 -6.21 7.42 12.04
C ALA A 75 -6.58 8.82 11.52
N HIS A 76 -7.65 8.92 10.71
CA HIS A 76 -8.11 10.16 10.08
C HIS A 76 -9.59 10.42 10.41
N PRO A 77 -9.91 10.98 11.59
CA PRO A 77 -11.30 11.12 12.04
C PRO A 77 -12.09 12.18 11.25
N ASN A 78 -11.42 13.06 10.50
CA ASN A 78 -12.01 14.14 9.71
C ASN A 78 -11.65 13.98 8.23
N VAL A 79 -12.55 13.40 7.44
CA VAL A 79 -12.25 13.07 6.03
C VAL A 79 -13.39 13.45 5.09
N ASN A 80 -13.00 13.81 3.86
CA ASN A 80 -13.89 13.89 2.72
C ASN A 80 -13.55 12.75 1.77
N ILE A 81 -14.56 11.97 1.41
CA ILE A 81 -14.41 10.79 0.56
C ILE A 81 -15.30 10.96 -0.66
N THR A 82 -14.70 10.80 -1.84
CA THR A 82 -15.38 10.63 -3.12
C THR A 82 -15.15 9.19 -3.58
N ALA A 83 -16.20 8.42 -3.82
CA ALA A 83 -16.10 7.05 -4.30
C ALA A 83 -16.92 6.84 -5.57
N LEU A 84 -16.46 5.95 -6.45
CA LEU A 84 -17.24 5.51 -7.60
C LEU A 84 -18.09 4.29 -7.24
N ASP A 85 -19.26 4.19 -7.87
CA ASP A 85 -20.10 3.00 -7.78
C ASP A 85 -19.36 1.78 -8.36
N SER A 86 -19.38 0.66 -7.64
CA SER A 86 -18.63 -0.53 -8.05
C SER A 86 -19.21 -1.22 -9.29
N TRP A 87 -20.48 -0.98 -9.63
CA TRP A 87 -21.15 -1.51 -10.80
C TRP A 87 -21.02 -0.58 -12.02
N TYR A 88 -21.41 0.67 -11.85
CA TYR A 88 -21.49 1.68 -12.91
C TYR A 88 -20.17 2.40 -13.16
N GLY A 89 -19.25 2.43 -12.19
CA GLY A 89 -18.00 3.18 -12.30
C GLY A 89 -18.25 4.66 -12.54
N THR A 90 -17.67 5.22 -13.60
CA THR A 90 -17.83 6.64 -13.98
C THR A 90 -19.15 6.94 -14.71
N SER A 91 -19.97 5.93 -15.03
CA SER A 91 -21.26 6.16 -15.69
C SER A 91 -22.36 6.61 -14.72
N ALA A 92 -22.11 6.55 -13.41
CA ALA A 92 -22.95 7.10 -12.37
C ALA A 92 -22.29 8.31 -11.69
N PRO A 93 -23.07 9.19 -11.04
CA PRO A 93 -22.53 10.21 -10.16
C PRO A 93 -21.63 9.60 -9.08
N SER A 94 -20.63 10.34 -8.63
CA SER A 94 -19.78 9.88 -7.54
C SER A 94 -20.52 9.95 -6.19
N ILE A 95 -20.20 9.01 -5.33
CA ILE A 95 -20.70 8.91 -3.96
C ILE A 95 -19.81 9.80 -3.08
N GLN A 96 -20.40 10.78 -2.41
CA GLN A 96 -19.70 11.67 -1.49
C GLN A 96 -20.01 11.25 -0.05
N ILE A 97 -18.98 11.08 0.77
CA ILE A 97 -19.11 10.74 2.19
C ILE A 97 -18.30 11.76 2.99
N ILE A 98 -18.95 12.41 3.94
CA ILE A 98 -18.32 13.36 4.87
C ILE A 98 -18.32 12.74 6.26
N ILE A 99 -17.12 12.62 6.85
CA ILE A 99 -16.93 12.11 8.20
C ILE A 99 -16.22 13.18 9.02
N ARG A 100 -16.73 13.46 10.22
CA ARG A 100 -16.13 14.39 11.18
C ARG A 100 -16.12 13.75 12.55
N ASN A 101 -15.02 13.93 13.28
CA ASN A 101 -14.84 13.35 14.61
C ASN A 101 -15.17 11.85 14.66
N GLY A 102 -14.79 11.10 13.62
CA GLY A 102 -15.04 9.66 13.52
C GLY A 102 -16.51 9.27 13.28
N SER A 103 -17.39 10.23 12.96
CA SER A 103 -18.82 10.01 12.73
C SER A 103 -19.25 10.48 11.34
N VAL A 104 -20.16 9.74 10.71
CA VAL A 104 -20.71 10.12 9.39
C VAL A 104 -21.60 11.35 9.54
N VAL A 105 -21.25 12.42 8.84
CA VAL A 105 -22.04 13.66 8.77
C VAL A 105 -23.02 13.59 7.62
N SER A 106 -22.57 13.15 6.45
CA SER A 106 -23.44 13.01 5.28
C SER A 106 -22.94 11.95 4.30
N VAL A 107 -23.87 11.41 3.53
CA VAL A 107 -23.63 10.51 2.41
C VAL A 107 -24.53 10.96 1.27
N THR A 108 -23.96 11.24 0.10
CA THR A 108 -24.68 11.70 -1.08
C THR A 108 -24.36 10.81 -2.28
N PRO A 109 -25.35 10.14 -2.88
CA PRO A 109 -26.73 10.05 -2.42
C PRO A 109 -26.84 9.20 -1.14
N ASP A 110 -27.85 9.47 -0.31
CA ASP A 110 -28.12 8.75 0.94
C ASP A 110 -28.56 7.29 0.72
N THR A 111 -28.90 6.94 -0.53
CA THR A 111 -29.13 5.58 -1.01
C THR A 111 -27.86 4.74 -1.11
N ALA A 112 -26.67 5.33 -0.99
CA ALA A 112 -25.42 4.60 -1.09
C ALA A 112 -25.28 3.55 0.03
N ARG A 113 -24.79 2.36 -0.32
CA ARG A 113 -24.59 1.22 0.60
C ARG A 113 -23.22 0.61 0.41
N ILE A 114 -22.69 0.05 1.50
CA ILE A 114 -21.49 -0.77 1.48
C ILE A 114 -21.92 -2.23 1.50
N LEU A 115 -21.34 -3.03 0.60
CA LEU A 115 -21.51 -4.48 0.56
C LEU A 115 -20.25 -5.10 1.15
N LEU A 116 -20.38 -5.71 2.34
CA LEU A 116 -19.24 -6.16 3.16
C LEU A 116 -18.92 -7.64 2.95
N GLY A 117 -18.54 -8.04 1.74
CA GLY A 117 -18.16 -9.43 1.47
C GLY A 117 -16.98 -9.90 2.33
N ALA A 118 -16.14 -8.97 2.81
CA ALA A 118 -15.04 -9.27 3.73
C ALA A 118 -15.50 -9.82 5.11
N LYS A 119 -16.78 -9.65 5.47
CA LYS A 119 -17.37 -10.26 6.68
C LYS A 119 -17.66 -11.75 6.51
N VAL A 120 -17.78 -12.22 5.27
CA VAL A 120 -18.07 -13.63 4.96
C VAL A 120 -16.79 -14.36 4.58
N VAL A 121 -15.94 -13.72 3.76
CA VAL A 121 -14.62 -14.25 3.38
C VAL A 121 -13.56 -13.27 3.85
N GLN A 122 -12.44 -13.72 4.42
CA GLN A 122 -11.39 -12.84 4.94
C GLN A 122 -10.57 -12.17 3.82
N SER A 123 -11.21 -11.38 2.97
CA SER A 123 -10.62 -10.72 1.82
C SER A 123 -11.24 -9.34 1.60
N CYS A 124 -10.41 -8.30 1.71
CA CYS A 124 -10.81 -6.92 1.42
C CYS A 124 -11.25 -6.73 -0.04
N ALA A 125 -10.84 -7.62 -0.95
CA ALA A 125 -11.25 -7.60 -2.35
C ALA A 125 -12.74 -7.95 -2.53
N ASN A 126 -13.45 -8.43 -1.51
CA ASN A 126 -14.89 -8.72 -1.57
C ASN A 126 -15.77 -7.57 -1.06
N ASN A 127 -15.21 -6.40 -0.75
CA ASN A 127 -16.02 -5.24 -0.41
C ASN A 127 -16.41 -4.46 -1.68
N ARG A 128 -17.66 -3.99 -1.73
CA ARG A 128 -18.16 -3.11 -2.80
C ARG A 128 -18.87 -1.91 -2.19
N ILE A 129 -19.05 -0.88 -3.00
CA ILE A 129 -19.90 0.27 -2.69
C ILE A 129 -20.87 0.47 -3.86
N ALA A 130 -22.13 0.66 -3.52
CA ALA A 130 -23.23 0.80 -4.46
C ALA A 130 -23.95 2.12 -4.22
N ILE A 131 -24.36 2.82 -5.28
CA ILE A 131 -25.01 4.11 -5.23
C ILE A 131 -26.51 4.01 -4.93
N ASN A 132 -27.15 2.91 -5.32
CA ASN A 132 -28.60 2.69 -5.19
C ASN A 132 -28.96 1.19 -5.17
N GLN A 133 -30.25 0.88 -5.01
CA GLN A 133 -30.75 -0.49 -4.93
C GLN A 133 -30.44 -1.32 -6.19
N THR A 134 -30.58 -0.74 -7.39
CA THR A 134 -30.28 -1.46 -8.64
C THR A 134 -28.82 -1.90 -8.70
N SER A 135 -27.87 -1.03 -8.32
CA SER A 135 -26.44 -1.40 -8.23
C SER A 135 -26.21 -2.50 -7.20
N ILE A 136 -26.88 -2.45 -6.05
CA ILE A 136 -26.80 -3.48 -5.01
C ILE A 136 -27.23 -4.84 -5.57
N ASP A 137 -28.39 -4.90 -6.22
CA ASP A 137 -28.95 -6.15 -6.74
C ASP A 137 -28.04 -6.75 -7.82
N LEU A 138 -27.51 -5.89 -8.71
CA LEU A 138 -26.58 -6.32 -9.76
C LEU A 138 -25.25 -6.83 -9.20
N LEU A 139 -24.71 -6.16 -8.17
CA LEU A 139 -23.49 -6.59 -7.50
C LEU A 139 -23.70 -7.89 -6.72
N LEU A 140 -24.84 -8.08 -6.05
CA LEU A 140 -25.12 -9.33 -5.34
C LEU A 140 -25.31 -10.50 -6.31
N ALA A 141 -25.94 -10.27 -7.46
CA ALA A 141 -26.17 -11.31 -8.47
C ALA A 141 -24.90 -11.69 -9.24
N ASN A 142 -24.03 -10.72 -9.58
CA ASN A 142 -22.92 -10.95 -10.51
C ASN A 142 -21.53 -10.73 -9.87
N GLY A 143 -21.46 -10.11 -8.69
CA GLY A 143 -20.23 -9.78 -7.97
C GLY A 143 -19.48 -8.56 -8.50
N TRP A 144 -19.42 -8.38 -9.82
CA TRP A 144 -18.76 -7.27 -10.50
C TRP A 144 -19.30 -7.09 -11.91
N ASN A 145 -19.03 -5.93 -12.52
CA ASN A 145 -19.46 -5.61 -13.88
C ASN A 145 -18.27 -5.70 -14.86
N PRO A 146 -18.28 -6.61 -15.86
CA PRO A 146 -17.23 -6.68 -16.89
C PRO A 146 -17.13 -5.46 -17.78
N ASN A 147 -18.20 -4.67 -17.87
CA ASN A 147 -18.23 -3.45 -18.66
C ASN A 147 -17.77 -2.21 -17.86
N ASN A 148 -17.47 -2.35 -16.57
CA ASN A 148 -16.86 -1.28 -15.79
C ASN A 148 -15.33 -1.39 -15.91
N PRO A 149 -14.66 -0.50 -16.69
CA PRO A 149 -13.21 -0.57 -16.87
C PRO A 149 -12.43 -0.27 -15.58
N LEU A 150 -13.10 0.31 -14.57
CA LEU A 150 -12.54 0.58 -13.25
C LEU A 150 -12.92 -0.48 -12.22
N ALA A 151 -13.50 -1.62 -12.63
CA ALA A 151 -13.74 -2.74 -11.73
C ALA A 151 -12.40 -3.32 -11.22
N VAL A 152 -11.98 -2.87 -10.05
CA VAL A 152 -10.74 -3.30 -9.38
C VAL A 152 -10.80 -4.77 -9.01
N PHE A 153 -11.93 -5.20 -8.48
CA PHE A 153 -12.10 -6.51 -7.85
C PHE A 153 -13.03 -7.38 -8.71
N LYS A 154 -12.45 -8.39 -9.36
CA LYS A 154 -13.14 -9.29 -10.31
C LYS A 154 -13.57 -10.62 -9.70
N ASN A 155 -13.79 -10.61 -8.39
CA ASN A 155 -14.25 -11.75 -7.62
C ASN A 155 -15.75 -11.63 -7.33
N PRO A 156 -16.47 -12.77 -7.18
CA PRO A 156 -17.85 -12.76 -6.78
C PRO A 156 -18.03 -12.17 -5.37
N LEU A 157 -19.20 -11.62 -5.10
CA LEU A 157 -19.63 -11.38 -3.73
C LEU A 157 -20.09 -12.71 -3.12
N PRO A 158 -19.60 -13.09 -1.93
CA PRO A 158 -20.03 -14.31 -1.28
C PRO A 158 -21.51 -14.25 -0.90
N ASN A 159 -22.19 -15.39 -0.92
CA ASN A 159 -23.59 -15.47 -0.52
C ASN A 159 -23.76 -15.01 0.94
N GLY A 160 -24.83 -14.27 1.23
CA GLY A 160 -25.04 -13.63 2.53
C GLY A 160 -24.19 -12.37 2.77
N THR A 161 -23.59 -11.77 1.73
CA THR A 161 -22.87 -10.50 1.85
C THR A 161 -23.77 -9.43 2.51
N PRO A 162 -23.37 -8.88 3.67
CA PRO A 162 -24.15 -7.85 4.34
C PRO A 162 -24.17 -6.55 3.54
N VAL A 163 -25.37 -5.99 3.36
CA VAL A 163 -25.60 -4.67 2.75
C VAL A 163 -25.94 -3.70 3.87
N VAL A 164 -25.11 -2.67 4.06
CA VAL A 164 -25.23 -1.74 5.19
C VAL A 164 -25.06 -0.30 4.74
N THR A 165 -25.58 0.64 5.52
CA THR A 165 -25.26 2.07 5.34
C THR A 165 -23.81 2.33 5.71
N VAL A 166 -23.25 3.43 5.20
CA VAL A 166 -21.89 3.87 5.60
C VAL A 166 -21.82 4.08 7.12
N ALA A 167 -22.83 4.73 7.70
CA ALA A 167 -22.92 4.94 9.14
C ALA A 167 -23.02 3.63 9.94
N GLY A 168 -23.74 2.63 9.44
CA GLY A 168 -23.82 1.31 10.07
C GLY A 168 -22.54 0.48 9.95
N ALA A 169 -21.76 0.68 8.89
CA ALA A 169 -20.48 -0.01 8.69
C ALA A 169 -19.33 0.60 9.50
N LEU A 170 -19.35 1.93 9.67
CA LEU A 170 -18.21 2.69 10.15
C LEU A 170 -17.70 2.24 11.54
N PRO A 171 -18.51 2.11 12.60
CA PRO A 171 -17.98 1.79 13.94
C PRO A 171 -17.17 0.49 13.97
N GLY A 172 -17.69 -0.56 13.34
CA GLY A 172 -17.02 -1.86 13.33
C GLY A 172 -15.74 -1.86 12.49
N LEU A 173 -15.73 -1.16 11.35
CA LEU A 173 -14.53 -1.07 10.51
C LEU A 173 -13.48 -0.15 11.13
N MET A 174 -13.89 0.97 11.72
CA MET A 174 -13.00 1.87 12.44
C MET A 174 -12.32 1.16 13.62
N GLN A 175 -13.05 0.29 14.35
CA GLN A 175 -12.47 -0.50 15.44
C GLN A 175 -11.38 -1.47 14.98
N ILE A 176 -11.46 -2.01 13.75
CA ILE A 176 -10.39 -2.84 13.18
C ILE A 176 -9.12 -2.01 12.93
N GLY A 177 -9.28 -0.72 12.63
CA GLY A 177 -8.18 0.23 12.45
C GLY A 177 -7.25 -0.11 11.29
N ILE A 178 -6.09 0.54 11.28
CA ILE A 178 -5.03 0.34 10.29
C ILE A 178 -4.04 -0.73 10.78
N SER A 179 -3.60 -1.62 9.88
CA SER A 179 -2.65 -2.69 10.22
C SER A 179 -1.33 -2.60 9.47
N TYR A 180 -1.20 -1.69 8.51
CA TYR A 180 0.04 -1.53 7.76
C TYR A 180 0.87 -0.40 8.36
N VAL A 181 2.10 -0.75 8.70
CA VAL A 181 3.14 0.22 9.08
C VAL A 181 4.28 0.02 8.08
N PRO A 182 4.58 1.01 7.22
CA PRO A 182 5.74 0.89 6.34
C PRO A 182 7.01 0.76 7.20
N PRO A 183 8.04 0.02 6.74
CA PRO A 183 9.34 0.05 7.39
C PRO A 183 9.81 1.49 7.58
N SER A 184 10.59 1.77 8.62
CA SER A 184 11.11 3.13 8.82
C SER A 184 12.20 3.43 7.78
N MET A 185 12.35 4.70 7.38
CA MET A 185 13.43 5.08 6.46
C MET A 185 14.80 4.78 7.06
N THR A 186 14.90 4.83 8.39
CA THR A 186 16.09 4.46 9.15
C THR A 186 16.43 2.98 9.03
N PHE A 187 15.43 2.10 8.91
CA PHE A 187 15.67 0.67 8.69
C PHE A 187 16.32 0.42 7.32
N ILE A 188 15.77 1.03 6.25
CA ILE A 188 16.34 0.90 4.90
C ILE A 188 17.72 1.56 4.81
N GLY A 189 17.86 2.76 5.39
CA GLY A 189 19.15 3.44 5.48
C GLY A 189 20.19 2.65 6.27
N GLY A 190 19.76 1.93 7.31
CA GLY A 190 20.62 1.05 8.11
C GLY A 190 21.18 -0.11 7.30
N ILE A 191 20.37 -0.77 6.47
CA ILE A 191 20.84 -1.85 5.56
C ILE A 191 21.92 -1.31 4.61
N ALA A 192 21.68 -0.16 4.01
CA ALA A 192 22.64 0.48 3.11
C ALA A 192 23.95 0.83 3.84
N LEU A 193 23.86 1.43 5.03
CA LEU A 193 25.02 1.85 5.82
C LEU A 193 25.86 0.66 6.29
N VAL A 194 25.24 -0.39 6.82
CA VAL A 194 25.95 -1.62 7.21
C VAL A 194 26.64 -2.25 6.00
N GLY A 195 25.95 -2.31 4.86
CA GLY A 195 26.52 -2.81 3.63
C GLY A 195 27.76 -2.03 3.17
N ILE A 196 27.70 -0.69 3.23
CA ILE A 196 28.85 0.19 2.92
C ILE A 196 30.00 -0.06 3.90
N LEU A 197 29.72 -0.18 5.20
CA LEU A 197 30.75 -0.45 6.21
C LEU A 197 31.47 -1.78 5.95
N VAL A 198 30.73 -2.86 5.67
CA VAL A 198 31.31 -4.17 5.34
C VAL A 198 32.21 -4.09 4.11
N LEU A 199 31.80 -3.36 3.07
CA LEU A 199 32.60 -3.15 1.87
C LEU A 199 33.89 -2.38 2.17
N VAL A 200 33.81 -1.28 2.93
CA VAL A 200 34.97 -0.46 3.30
C VAL A 200 35.95 -1.26 4.15
N PHE A 201 35.48 -1.93 5.21
CA PHE A 201 36.34 -2.75 6.06
C PHE A 201 36.95 -3.94 5.30
N GLY A 202 36.16 -4.60 4.45
CA GLY A 202 36.66 -5.69 3.60
C GLY A 202 37.75 -5.23 2.64
N LEU A 203 37.60 -4.05 2.03
CA LEU A 203 38.58 -3.51 1.09
C LEU A 203 39.86 -3.06 1.79
N VAL A 204 39.75 -2.46 2.99
CA VAL A 204 40.90 -2.12 3.84
C VAL A 204 41.65 -3.38 4.30
N ALA A 205 40.92 -4.39 4.78
CA ALA A 205 41.50 -5.67 5.20
C ALA A 205 42.19 -6.37 4.03
N TRP A 206 41.56 -6.42 2.85
CA TRP A 206 42.15 -6.99 1.65
C TRP A 206 43.43 -6.25 1.25
N LYS A 207 43.44 -4.91 1.24
CA LYS A 207 44.65 -4.12 0.95
C LYS A 207 45.78 -4.42 1.92
N LYS A 208 45.49 -4.54 3.22
CA LYS A 208 46.50 -4.86 4.24
C LYS A 208 47.06 -6.28 4.07
N LEU A 209 46.20 -7.27 3.82
CA LEU A 209 46.61 -8.67 3.65
C LEU A 209 47.31 -8.94 2.32
N SER A 210 47.03 -8.12 1.30
CA SER A 210 47.64 -8.26 -0.03
C SER A 210 48.92 -7.44 -0.21
N ALA A 211 49.33 -6.67 0.79
CA ALA A 211 50.56 -5.88 0.72
C ALA A 211 51.79 -6.80 0.73
N PRO A 212 52.79 -6.58 -0.15
CA PRO A 212 54.01 -7.38 -0.15
C PRO A 212 54.74 -7.21 1.18
N VAL A 213 55.15 -8.33 1.79
CA VAL A 213 56.00 -8.33 2.99
C VAL A 213 57.31 -7.64 2.60
N LYS A 214 57.60 -6.49 3.24
CA LYS A 214 58.91 -5.84 3.11
C LYS A 214 59.95 -6.78 3.74
N VAL A 215 60.65 -7.56 2.91
CA VAL A 215 61.85 -8.27 3.37
C VAL A 215 62.88 -7.19 3.70
N ALA A 216 63.17 -7.02 4.99
CA ALA A 216 64.25 -6.14 5.43
C ALA A 216 65.54 -6.66 4.81
N ALA A 217 66.17 -5.85 3.95
CA ALA A 217 67.47 -6.17 3.39
C ALA A 217 68.47 -6.33 4.54
N GLN A 218 68.98 -7.54 4.74
CA GLN A 218 70.15 -7.78 5.59
C GLN A 218 71.29 -6.94 5.02
N LYS A 219 71.74 -5.94 5.78
CA LYS A 219 73.03 -5.29 5.56
C LYS A 219 74.11 -6.31 5.93
N ASN A 220 74.82 -6.81 4.92
CA ASN A 220 76.15 -7.37 5.09
C ASN A 220 77.15 -6.25 5.35
#